data_AF-A0A357I4S1-F1
#
_entry.id   AF-A0A357I4S1-F1
#
_cell.length_a   1.000
_cell.length_b   1.000
_cell.length_c   1.000
_cell.angle_alpha   90.00
_cell.angle_beta   90.00
_cell.angle_gamma   90.00
#
_symmetry.space_group_name_H-M   'P 1'
#
loop_
_entity.id
_entity.type
_entity.pdbx_description
1 polymer ?
#
loop_
_entity_poly.entity_id
_entity_poly.type
_entity_poly.pdbx_seq_one_letter_code
_entity_poly.pdbx_strand_id
1 'polypeptide(L)'
;MLLPQCPSYFRKNIVVLTIIAGLIGSISSHALEPIRYVATGARIGVYTQNTDTEKTAYWHRTPHQLGGPVSEMQIGFMNWLLSYSVEAANSSEVTIEYAWLERASDGQVVPITFSGSRSLVMPANDTEPYWLADPIDSSVWTSGTPQRDEVFWLNIKGSIPASGKVCQGNPTGYSGSKFILYDPANGPGSYDTTGPVPSITGQYARTRGLPTMFLGRFTEPGYPSVIGIGDSILDGSGDATSSYSTISGFGFFCRAAVDEDGKNPIATFNLPRHGATTTALLKASNPRQAHFLKYANVAVEEYGTNDLGSNGTGDVSEILGRLEDIWTLCRNAGIQKIIRTKLMPRTISASYDWVSLADQSPNTGWGDASQGDSGKRDALNAALQTSFNNGDIDLLLDTLTPLADPTDDHYWFTNGTNDYMTKDGTHLNGTSNAIIAIILREALLSLTVDENAPRYSSWAEAIDWAGEDDSPEADPNHDGITNAMAYAFDLPPLATIPASARPYATYDSTSENGPWLNFIFRQNVNAEDVIFNYLSTTNLKDNWSTLVTDDIEIIEETIDPDPDGDGSAVLKKLRIKLASEDTQRFLKLELTL
;
A
#
# COMPACT_ATOMS: atom_id res chain seq x y z
N MET A 1 -47.91 -56.98 2.74
CA MET A 1 -47.06 -56.59 1.60
C MET A 1 -47.20 -55.08 1.43
N LEU A 2 -46.29 -54.33 2.06
CA LEU A 2 -46.04 -52.89 1.94
C LEU A 2 -44.80 -52.66 2.81
N LEU A 3 -43.67 -52.31 2.20
CA LEU A 3 -42.40 -52.03 2.86
C LEU A 3 -42.42 -50.57 3.36
N PRO A 4 -41.93 -50.26 4.57
CA PRO A 4 -41.53 -48.92 4.92
C PRO A 4 -40.13 -48.62 4.38
N GLN A 5 -39.98 -47.39 3.90
CA GLN A 5 -38.74 -46.80 3.42
C GLN A 5 -37.67 -46.78 4.53
N CYS A 6 -36.46 -47.20 4.18
CA CYS A 6 -35.26 -46.97 4.99
C CYS A 6 -34.64 -45.63 4.54
N PRO A 7 -34.33 -44.68 5.45
CA PRO A 7 -33.69 -43.43 5.08
C PRO A 7 -32.26 -43.67 4.62
N SER A 8 -31.88 -42.93 3.58
CA SER A 8 -30.54 -42.81 3.05
C SER A 8 -29.55 -42.44 4.15
N TYR A 9 -28.66 -43.37 4.48
CA TYR A 9 -27.47 -43.07 5.26
C TYR A 9 -26.62 -42.05 4.51
N PHE A 10 -26.44 -40.90 5.14
CA PHE A 10 -25.47 -39.85 4.80
C PHE A 10 -24.16 -40.48 4.33
N ARG A 11 -23.79 -40.21 3.07
CA ARG A 11 -22.39 -40.32 2.64
C ARG A 11 -21.61 -39.34 3.50
N LYS A 12 -20.88 -39.85 4.49
CA LYS A 12 -19.75 -39.13 5.08
C LYS A 12 -18.78 -38.86 3.93
N ASN A 13 -18.77 -37.62 3.44
CA ASN A 13 -17.69 -37.13 2.59
C ASN A 13 -16.42 -37.24 3.43
N ILE A 14 -15.61 -38.25 3.14
CA ILE A 14 -14.25 -38.36 3.64
C ILE A 14 -13.52 -37.18 2.99
N VAL A 15 -13.27 -36.13 3.77
CA VAL A 15 -12.28 -35.09 3.42
C VAL A 15 -10.95 -35.83 3.37
N VAL A 16 -10.45 -36.11 2.16
CA VAL A 16 -9.09 -36.61 1.97
C VAL A 16 -8.17 -35.41 2.09
N LEU A 17 -7.76 -35.14 3.33
CA LEU A 17 -6.80 -34.12 3.68
C LEU A 17 -5.42 -34.55 3.17
N THR A 18 -5.02 -34.07 1.98
CA THR A 18 -3.64 -34.23 1.52
C THR A 18 -2.85 -33.02 2.02
N ILE A 19 -2.23 -33.18 3.19
CA ILE A 19 -1.32 -32.19 3.77
C ILE A 19 -0.01 -32.26 2.99
N ILE A 20 0.21 -31.31 2.08
CA ILE A 20 1.57 -30.96 1.66
C ILE A 20 1.88 -29.68 2.42
N ALA A 21 2.55 -29.81 3.57
CA ALA A 21 3.26 -28.69 4.19
C ALA A 21 4.49 -28.40 3.32
N GLY A 22 4.25 -27.79 2.16
CA GLY A 22 5.30 -27.25 1.31
C GLY A 22 5.65 -25.87 1.82
N LEU A 23 6.54 -25.81 2.81
CA LEU A 23 7.20 -24.57 3.22
C LEU A 23 8.26 -24.26 2.16
N ILE A 24 7.84 -23.63 1.07
CA ILE A 24 8.76 -23.05 0.09
C ILE A 24 8.95 -21.59 0.52
N GLY A 25 9.95 -21.35 1.36
CA GLY A 25 10.51 -20.03 1.55
C GLY A 25 11.34 -19.72 0.30
N SER A 26 10.81 -18.93 -0.62
CA SER A 26 11.64 -18.22 -1.59
C SER A 26 12.09 -16.93 -0.92
N ILE A 27 13.12 -17.03 -0.09
CA ILE A 27 13.79 -15.86 0.47
C ILE A 27 14.99 -15.61 -0.45
N SER A 28 15.18 -14.35 -0.84
CA SER A 28 16.35 -13.94 -1.62
C SER A 28 17.51 -13.77 -0.64
N SER A 29 18.74 -14.07 -1.08
CA SER A 29 19.98 -14.06 -0.27
C SER A 29 20.36 -12.69 0.33
N HIS A 30 19.45 -11.71 0.31
CA HIS A 30 19.60 -10.35 0.83
C HIS A 30 18.51 -9.96 1.85
N ALA A 31 17.75 -10.91 2.38
CA ALA A 31 16.63 -10.69 3.30
C ALA A 31 17.03 -10.28 4.74
N LEU A 32 17.79 -9.19 4.87
CA LEU A 32 18.22 -8.65 6.17
C LEU A 32 17.41 -7.43 6.62
N GLU A 33 16.64 -6.82 5.72
CA GLU A 33 16.02 -5.50 5.90
C GLU A 33 14.57 -5.50 5.39
N PRO A 34 13.58 -4.93 6.10
CA PRO A 34 12.16 -5.06 5.77
C PRO A 34 11.82 -4.62 4.35
N ILE A 35 10.85 -5.29 3.71
CA ILE A 35 10.29 -4.80 2.45
C ILE A 35 9.54 -3.48 2.70
N ARG A 36 9.98 -2.43 1.99
CA ARG A 36 9.41 -1.09 2.04
C ARG A 36 9.02 -0.60 0.66
N TYR A 37 8.25 0.49 0.58
CA TYR A 37 8.27 1.32 -0.61
C TYR A 37 9.68 1.90 -0.79
N VAL A 38 10.22 1.77 -2.01
CA VAL A 38 11.59 2.20 -2.29
C VAL A 38 11.68 3.32 -3.31
N ALA A 39 10.57 3.70 -3.94
CA ALA A 39 10.56 4.71 -4.98
C ALA A 39 9.39 5.70 -4.89
N THR A 40 9.48 6.77 -5.66
CA THR A 40 8.43 7.79 -5.83
C THR A 40 7.41 7.41 -6.92
N GLY A 41 6.31 8.16 -7.00
CA GLY A 41 5.39 8.16 -8.16
C GLY A 41 4.35 7.04 -8.20
N ALA A 42 4.32 6.16 -7.20
CA ALA A 42 3.35 5.07 -7.08
C ALA A 42 1.99 5.55 -6.51
N ARG A 43 0.88 5.05 -7.06
CA ARG A 43 -0.49 5.42 -6.66
C ARG A 43 -1.49 4.31 -6.98
N ILE A 44 -2.53 4.18 -6.14
CA ILE A 44 -3.67 3.29 -6.42
C ILE A 44 -4.54 3.70 -7.60
N GLY A 45 -5.41 2.79 -8.03
CA GLY A 45 -6.44 3.08 -9.04
C GLY A 45 -7.49 4.05 -8.51
N VAL A 46 -7.86 5.04 -9.32
CA VAL A 46 -8.82 6.09 -8.94
C VAL A 46 -10.06 6.14 -9.84
N TYR A 47 -9.98 5.60 -11.04
CA TYR A 47 -11.10 5.39 -11.97
C TYR A 47 -10.74 4.30 -13.01
N THR A 48 -11.72 3.88 -13.82
CA THR A 48 -11.50 3.00 -14.96
C THR A 48 -11.56 3.77 -16.28
N GLN A 49 -10.75 3.35 -17.23
CA GLN A 49 -10.85 3.75 -18.63
C GLN A 49 -11.48 2.59 -19.43
N ASN A 50 -12.57 2.88 -20.15
CA ASN A 50 -13.15 1.92 -21.10
C ASN A 50 -12.24 1.78 -22.33
N THR A 51 -12.04 0.56 -22.80
CA THR A 51 -11.53 0.28 -24.15
C THR A 51 -12.67 0.33 -25.16
N ASP A 52 -12.33 0.60 -26.43
CA ASP A 52 -13.28 0.38 -27.53
C ASP A 52 -13.14 -1.06 -28.08
N THR A 53 -13.85 -1.39 -29.16
CA THR A 53 -13.81 -2.74 -29.74
C THR A 53 -12.49 -3.07 -30.42
N GLU A 54 -11.69 -2.08 -30.80
CA GLU A 54 -10.46 -2.26 -31.59
C GLU A 54 -9.20 -2.07 -30.74
N LYS A 55 -9.21 -1.18 -29.75
CA LYS A 55 -8.05 -0.80 -28.93
C LYS A 55 -8.00 -1.61 -27.65
N THR A 56 -7.62 -2.86 -27.83
CA THR A 56 -7.51 -3.88 -26.78
C THR A 56 -6.09 -4.08 -26.29
N ALA A 57 -5.08 -3.42 -26.87
CA ALA A 57 -3.71 -3.47 -26.39
C ALA A 57 -3.30 -2.17 -25.70
N TYR A 58 -2.33 -2.25 -24.78
CA TYR A 58 -1.78 -1.08 -24.11
C TYR A 58 -0.25 -1.12 -24.00
N TRP A 59 0.35 0.07 -23.85
CA TRP A 59 1.74 0.25 -23.45
C TRP A 59 1.80 1.34 -22.38
N HIS A 60 2.29 0.97 -21.19
CA HIS A 60 2.57 1.84 -20.07
C HIS A 60 4.09 2.06 -19.93
N ARG A 61 4.51 3.32 -19.72
CA ARG A 61 5.86 3.69 -19.33
C ARG A 61 5.80 4.78 -18.26
N THR A 62 6.35 4.52 -17.08
CA THR A 62 6.44 5.51 -15.97
C THR A 62 7.81 5.48 -15.30
N PRO A 63 8.34 6.65 -14.91
CA PRO A 63 9.58 6.74 -14.14
C PRO A 63 9.30 6.64 -12.65
N HIS A 64 10.26 6.05 -11.94
CA HIS A 64 10.26 5.91 -10.49
C HIS A 64 11.67 6.20 -9.98
N GLN A 65 11.79 7.11 -9.01
CA GLN A 65 13.09 7.55 -8.47
C GLN A 65 13.30 6.93 -7.09
N LEU A 66 14.45 6.28 -6.86
CA LEU A 66 14.74 5.53 -5.64
C LEU A 66 15.04 6.42 -4.45
N GLY A 67 14.34 6.22 -3.34
CA GLY A 67 14.49 6.94 -2.06
C GLY A 67 15.79 6.61 -1.31
N GLY A 68 16.46 5.52 -1.66
CA GLY A 68 17.65 5.00 -1.01
C GLY A 68 18.32 3.90 -1.85
N PRO A 69 19.52 3.45 -1.49
CA PRO A 69 20.15 2.27 -2.08
C PRO A 69 19.36 1.01 -1.75
N VAL A 70 19.20 0.10 -2.71
CA VAL A 70 18.36 -1.10 -2.56
C VAL A 70 19.08 -2.39 -2.91
N SER A 71 18.91 -3.43 -2.10
CA SER A 71 19.43 -4.78 -2.36
C SER A 71 18.52 -5.59 -3.29
N GLU A 72 17.23 -5.25 -3.32
CA GLU A 72 16.25 -5.82 -4.24
C GLU A 72 15.13 -4.82 -4.58
N MET A 73 14.48 -5.03 -5.72
CA MET A 73 13.26 -4.33 -6.11
C MET A 73 12.19 -5.31 -6.55
N GLN A 74 10.93 -5.01 -6.24
CA GLN A 74 9.77 -5.80 -6.62
C GLN A 74 8.61 -4.88 -7.01
N ILE A 75 7.88 -5.24 -8.07
CA ILE A 75 6.79 -4.41 -8.60
C ILE A 75 5.45 -5.06 -8.29
N GLY A 76 4.54 -4.31 -7.69
CA GLY A 76 3.16 -4.72 -7.48
C GLY A 76 2.21 -4.08 -8.48
N PHE A 77 1.23 -4.85 -8.96
CA PHE A 77 0.20 -4.42 -9.91
C PHE A 77 -1.20 -4.58 -9.32
N MET A 78 -2.13 -3.69 -9.66
CA MET A 78 -3.49 -3.71 -9.10
C MET A 78 -4.55 -3.68 -10.22
N ASN A 79 -5.63 -4.46 -10.04
CA ASN A 79 -6.80 -4.46 -10.93
C ASN A 79 -8.10 -4.04 -10.21
N TRP A 80 -8.00 -3.04 -9.34
CA TRP A 80 -9.12 -2.44 -8.63
C TRP A 80 -8.88 -0.93 -8.46
N LEU A 81 -9.88 -0.21 -7.96
CA LEU A 81 -9.78 1.22 -7.71
C LEU A 81 -10.53 1.61 -6.43
N LEU A 82 -10.11 2.73 -5.84
CA LEU A 82 -10.87 3.41 -4.80
C LEU A 82 -11.76 4.48 -5.47
N SER A 83 -13.07 4.26 -5.43
CA SER A 83 -14.07 5.20 -5.94
C SER A 83 -14.70 5.90 -4.75
N TYR A 84 -14.25 7.13 -4.47
CA TYR A 84 -14.61 7.84 -3.24
C TYR A 84 -14.23 7.00 -2.01
N SER A 85 -15.20 6.55 -1.22
CA SER A 85 -14.98 5.72 -0.03
C SER A 85 -15.24 4.22 -0.26
N VAL A 86 -15.27 3.75 -1.52
CA VAL A 86 -15.60 2.36 -1.84
C VAL A 86 -14.54 1.74 -2.75
N GLU A 87 -14.00 0.61 -2.33
CA GLU A 87 -13.17 -0.22 -3.19
C GLU A 87 -14.03 -0.94 -4.23
N ALA A 88 -13.65 -0.80 -5.50
CA ALA A 88 -14.33 -1.45 -6.61
C ALA A 88 -13.31 -2.27 -7.41
N ALA A 89 -13.54 -3.58 -7.47
CA ALA A 89 -12.80 -4.44 -8.38
C ALA A 89 -13.08 -4.04 -9.84
N ASN A 90 -12.07 -4.15 -10.70
CA ASN A 90 -12.27 -3.94 -12.12
C ASN A 90 -13.12 -5.08 -12.69
N SER A 91 -14.15 -4.75 -13.48
CA SER A 91 -15.03 -5.77 -14.08
C SER A 91 -14.40 -6.53 -15.25
N SER A 92 -13.16 -6.20 -15.61
CA SER A 92 -12.45 -6.79 -16.74
C SER A 92 -11.11 -7.34 -16.28
N GLU A 93 -10.71 -8.46 -16.88
CA GLU A 93 -9.34 -8.93 -16.76
C GLU A 93 -8.39 -7.95 -17.44
N VAL A 94 -7.17 -7.86 -16.92
CA VAL A 94 -6.08 -7.09 -17.51
C VAL A 94 -4.86 -7.99 -17.57
N THR A 95 -4.37 -8.19 -18.79
CA THR A 95 -3.20 -9.04 -19.04
C THR A 95 -1.96 -8.18 -19.16
N ILE A 96 -0.91 -8.54 -18.44
CA ILE A 96 0.47 -8.12 -18.69
C ILE A 96 1.11 -9.22 -19.52
N GLU A 97 1.51 -8.91 -20.75
CA GLU A 97 2.21 -9.84 -21.64
C GLU A 97 3.72 -9.76 -21.40
N TYR A 98 4.22 -8.53 -21.22
CA TYR A 98 5.62 -8.24 -20.93
C TYR A 98 5.72 -7.04 -20.00
N ALA A 99 6.61 -7.13 -19.02
CA ALA A 99 7.06 -6.00 -18.23
C ALA A 99 8.58 -6.03 -18.05
N TRP A 100 9.19 -4.86 -17.95
CA TRP A 100 10.63 -4.70 -17.71
C TRP A 100 10.94 -3.37 -17.02
N LEU A 101 12.07 -3.34 -16.33
CA LEU A 101 12.69 -2.13 -15.83
C LEU A 101 13.82 -1.69 -16.76
N GLU A 102 13.87 -0.41 -17.07
CA GLU A 102 15.01 0.25 -17.72
C GLU A 102 15.69 1.14 -16.67
N ARG A 103 16.96 0.90 -16.38
CA ARG A 103 17.79 1.78 -15.53
C ARG A 103 18.22 2.99 -16.35
N ALA A 104 17.83 4.19 -15.92
CA ALA A 104 18.01 5.39 -16.74
C ALA A 104 19.48 5.80 -16.94
N SER A 105 20.37 5.44 -16.01
CA SER A 105 21.77 5.88 -15.99
C SER A 105 22.63 5.19 -17.06
N ASP A 106 22.33 3.93 -17.40
CA ASP A 106 23.12 3.12 -18.33
C ASP A 106 22.28 2.43 -19.41
N GLY A 107 20.94 2.52 -19.34
CA GLY A 107 20.03 1.87 -20.26
C GLY A 107 19.98 0.34 -20.09
N GLN A 108 20.44 -0.20 -18.97
CA GLN A 108 20.29 -1.63 -18.73
C GLN A 108 18.80 -1.97 -18.60
N VAL A 109 18.37 -3.03 -19.30
CA VAL A 109 17.00 -3.55 -19.23
C VAL A 109 16.98 -4.87 -18.47
N VAL A 110 16.06 -4.98 -17.52
CA VAL A 110 15.80 -6.20 -16.74
C VAL A 110 14.34 -6.64 -16.91
N PRO A 111 14.10 -7.83 -17.48
CA PRO A 111 12.79 -8.48 -17.52
C PRO A 111 12.14 -8.65 -16.13
N ILE A 112 10.87 -8.27 -15.98
CA ILE A 112 10.04 -8.56 -14.79
C ILE A 112 9.27 -9.88 -14.99
N THR A 113 9.38 -10.83 -14.07
CA THR A 113 8.66 -12.12 -14.13
C THR A 113 7.63 -12.29 -13.03
N PHE A 114 6.78 -13.32 -13.15
CA PHE A 114 5.73 -13.69 -12.20
C PHE A 114 5.79 -15.22 -12.01
N SER A 115 6.37 -15.68 -10.90
CA SER A 115 6.71 -17.09 -10.68
C SER A 115 7.50 -17.69 -11.86
N GLY A 116 8.47 -16.93 -12.38
CA GLY A 116 9.28 -17.27 -13.55
C GLY A 116 8.61 -17.07 -14.91
N SER A 117 7.30 -16.77 -14.95
CA SER A 117 6.57 -16.45 -16.18
C SER A 117 6.79 -15.01 -16.61
N ARG A 118 6.79 -14.71 -17.92
CA ARG A 118 6.84 -13.32 -18.43
C ARG A 118 5.48 -12.60 -18.37
N SER A 119 4.40 -13.37 -18.25
CA SER A 119 3.04 -12.86 -18.32
C SER A 119 2.28 -13.04 -17.02
N LEU A 120 1.40 -12.09 -16.72
CA LEU A 120 0.44 -12.12 -15.62
C LEU A 120 -0.95 -11.81 -16.17
N VAL A 121 -1.95 -12.56 -15.75
CA VAL A 121 -3.36 -12.21 -15.96
C VAL A 121 -3.94 -11.79 -14.61
N MET A 122 -4.29 -10.51 -14.47
CA MET A 122 -5.05 -10.04 -13.33
C MET A 122 -6.54 -10.28 -13.61
N PRO A 123 -7.23 -11.13 -12.82
CA PRO A 123 -8.61 -11.53 -13.11
C PRO A 123 -9.62 -10.37 -13.11
N ALA A 124 -10.75 -10.58 -13.78
CA ALA A 124 -11.92 -9.73 -13.60
C ALA A 124 -12.53 -9.93 -12.20
N ASN A 125 -13.07 -8.85 -11.62
CA ASN A 125 -13.63 -8.81 -10.26
C ASN A 125 -12.64 -9.28 -9.19
N ASP A 126 -11.37 -8.95 -9.40
CA ASP A 126 -10.26 -9.36 -8.57
C ASP A 126 -10.48 -9.01 -7.09
N THR A 127 -10.24 -9.97 -6.21
CA THR A 127 -10.28 -9.78 -4.76
C THR A 127 -8.90 -9.45 -4.19
N GLU A 128 -7.83 -9.76 -4.93
CA GLU A 128 -6.48 -9.49 -4.45
C GLU A 128 -6.23 -7.98 -4.32
N PRO A 129 -5.54 -7.53 -3.26
CA PRO A 129 -5.11 -6.14 -3.14
C PRO A 129 -4.07 -5.78 -4.21
N TYR A 130 -3.24 -6.74 -4.60
CA TYR A 130 -2.20 -6.57 -5.61
C TYR A 130 -1.62 -7.92 -6.04
N TRP A 131 -0.95 -7.93 -7.19
CA TRP A 131 -0.14 -9.03 -7.71
C TRP A 131 1.33 -8.60 -7.71
N LEU A 132 2.18 -9.34 -7.00
CA LEU A 132 3.62 -9.07 -6.96
C LEU A 132 4.34 -9.81 -8.10
N ALA A 133 5.27 -9.12 -8.74
CA ALA A 133 6.29 -9.75 -9.57
C ALA A 133 7.32 -10.49 -8.73
N ASP A 134 8.16 -11.31 -9.37
CA ASP A 134 9.35 -11.87 -8.72
C ASP A 134 10.32 -10.74 -8.34
N PRO A 135 11.03 -10.86 -7.20
CA PRO A 135 12.07 -9.90 -6.82
C PRO A 135 13.19 -9.82 -7.85
N ILE A 136 13.70 -8.62 -8.07
CA ILE A 136 14.88 -8.32 -8.89
C ILE A 136 16.02 -7.97 -7.94
N ASP A 137 16.94 -8.91 -7.81
CA ASP A 137 18.16 -8.78 -7.02
C ASP A 137 19.07 -7.68 -7.56
N SER A 138 19.71 -6.90 -6.69
CA SER A 138 20.61 -5.81 -7.10
C SER A 138 21.83 -6.29 -7.89
N SER A 139 22.25 -7.55 -7.73
CA SER A 139 23.37 -8.18 -8.44
C SER A 139 23.14 -8.33 -9.94
N VAL A 140 21.89 -8.25 -10.42
CA VAL A 140 21.61 -8.28 -11.86
C VAL A 140 22.10 -7.02 -12.57
N TRP A 141 22.28 -5.92 -11.83
CA TRP A 141 22.66 -4.63 -12.39
C TRP A 141 24.18 -4.53 -12.57
N THR A 142 24.61 -4.38 -13.82
CA THR A 142 26.02 -4.41 -14.22
C THR A 142 26.82 -3.19 -13.77
N SER A 143 26.15 -2.06 -13.53
CA SER A 143 26.73 -0.84 -12.98
C SER A 143 26.73 -0.81 -11.44
N GLY A 144 26.43 -1.93 -10.80
CA GLY A 144 26.42 -2.11 -9.35
C GLY A 144 25.06 -1.83 -8.71
N THR A 145 25.01 -1.96 -7.39
CA THR A 145 23.79 -1.80 -6.59
C THR A 145 23.08 -0.46 -6.89
N PRO A 146 21.77 -0.47 -7.20
CA PRO A 146 21.00 0.76 -7.39
C PRO A 146 21.09 1.68 -6.18
N GLN A 147 21.37 2.96 -6.43
CA GLN A 147 21.54 3.99 -5.40
C GLN A 147 20.33 4.92 -5.31
N ARG A 148 20.29 5.73 -4.24
CA ARG A 148 19.39 6.88 -4.13
C ARG A 148 19.51 7.78 -5.36
N ASP A 149 18.42 8.47 -5.70
CA ASP A 149 18.29 9.36 -6.87
C ASP A 149 18.25 8.67 -8.24
N GLU A 150 18.53 7.37 -8.31
CA GLU A 150 18.43 6.65 -9.56
C GLU A 150 17.00 6.52 -10.04
N VAL A 151 16.82 6.63 -11.36
CA VAL A 151 15.52 6.54 -12.02
C VAL A 151 15.41 5.22 -12.75
N PHE A 152 14.33 4.49 -12.46
CA PHE A 152 13.92 3.29 -13.18
C PHE A 152 12.66 3.58 -13.96
N TRP A 153 12.68 3.26 -15.25
CA TRP A 153 11.51 3.31 -16.12
C TRP A 153 10.83 1.95 -16.11
N LEU A 154 9.66 1.89 -15.50
CA LEU A 154 8.78 0.73 -15.59
C LEU A 154 8.08 0.75 -16.94
N ASN A 155 8.26 -0.31 -17.72
CA ASN A 155 7.58 -0.53 -18.97
C ASN A 155 6.66 -1.74 -18.88
N ILE A 156 5.45 -1.62 -19.42
CA ILE A 156 4.45 -2.70 -19.42
C ILE A 156 3.76 -2.71 -20.78
N LYS A 157 3.67 -3.87 -21.40
CA LYS A 157 2.83 -4.13 -22.57
C LYS A 157 1.85 -5.25 -22.24
N GLY A 158 0.63 -5.10 -22.73
CA GLY A 158 -0.38 -6.12 -22.50
C GLY A 158 -1.70 -5.82 -23.19
N SER A 159 -2.74 -6.53 -22.76
CA SER A 159 -4.05 -6.53 -23.39
C SER A 159 -5.20 -6.47 -22.40
N ILE A 160 -6.34 -6.01 -22.89
CA ILE A 160 -7.62 -5.81 -22.20
C ILE A 160 -8.71 -6.34 -23.15
N PRO A 161 -9.74 -7.07 -22.66
CA PRO A 161 -10.83 -7.52 -23.51
C PRO A 161 -11.52 -6.39 -24.29
N ALA A 162 -12.11 -6.74 -25.44
CA ALA A 162 -12.91 -5.80 -26.23
C ALA A 162 -14.08 -5.25 -25.39
N SER A 163 -14.28 -3.93 -25.40
CA SER A 163 -15.24 -3.22 -24.52
C SER A 163 -14.97 -3.42 -23.01
N GLY A 164 -13.75 -3.82 -22.66
CA GLY A 164 -13.30 -3.98 -21.29
C GLY A 164 -12.94 -2.64 -20.63
N LYS A 165 -12.39 -2.75 -19.43
CA LYS A 165 -11.97 -1.63 -18.59
C LYS A 165 -10.57 -1.85 -18.05
N VAL A 166 -9.85 -0.76 -17.85
CA VAL A 166 -8.53 -0.78 -17.20
C VAL A 166 -8.49 0.27 -16.10
N CYS A 167 -8.01 -0.11 -14.91
CA CYS A 167 -7.80 0.82 -13.81
C CYS A 167 -6.73 1.88 -14.16
N GLN A 168 -6.90 3.08 -13.63
CA GLN A 168 -6.04 4.23 -13.89
C GLN A 168 -5.56 4.80 -12.56
N GLY A 169 -4.24 4.84 -12.34
CA GLY A 169 -3.63 5.27 -11.08
C GLY A 169 -2.43 6.19 -11.30
N ASN A 170 -1.30 5.60 -11.68
CA ASN A 170 -0.02 6.30 -11.81
C ASN A 170 -0.09 7.46 -12.83
N PRO A 171 0.36 8.66 -12.46
CA PRO A 171 0.39 9.80 -13.37
C PRO A 171 1.36 9.57 -14.54
N THR A 172 0.98 10.02 -15.74
CA THR A 172 1.85 9.97 -16.95
C THR A 172 2.14 11.36 -17.52
N GLY A 173 2.04 12.39 -16.67
CA GLY A 173 2.33 13.79 -17.04
C GLY A 173 3.81 14.17 -16.99
N TYR A 174 4.70 13.31 -16.47
CA TYR A 174 6.14 13.57 -16.51
C TYR A 174 6.70 13.28 -17.90
N SER A 175 7.65 14.10 -18.36
CA SER A 175 8.26 13.99 -19.70
C SER A 175 8.77 12.57 -20.00
N GLY A 176 8.31 11.97 -21.10
CA GLY A 176 8.68 10.60 -21.50
C GLY A 176 7.82 9.48 -20.89
N SER A 177 6.94 9.81 -19.93
CA SER A 177 5.92 8.88 -19.44
C SER A 177 4.76 8.80 -20.44
N LYS A 178 4.16 7.62 -20.56
CA LYS A 178 2.97 7.42 -21.39
C LYS A 178 2.14 6.25 -20.91
N PHE A 179 0.82 6.38 -21.05
CA PHE A 179 -0.06 5.23 -21.16
C PHE A 179 -0.85 5.35 -22.45
N ILE A 180 -0.70 4.39 -23.35
CA ILE A 180 -1.40 4.38 -24.64
C ILE A 180 -2.24 3.13 -24.79
N LEU A 181 -3.46 3.31 -25.31
CA LEU A 181 -4.33 2.24 -25.81
C LEU A 181 -4.26 2.22 -27.34
N TYR A 182 -4.12 1.05 -27.95
CA TYR A 182 -3.96 0.91 -29.39
C TYR A 182 -4.54 -0.42 -29.90
N ASP A 183 -4.79 -0.47 -31.21
CA ASP A 183 -5.18 -1.70 -31.91
C ASP A 183 -3.97 -2.63 -31.98
N PRO A 184 -4.06 -3.88 -31.46
CA PRO A 184 -2.95 -4.83 -31.47
C PRO A 184 -2.37 -5.09 -32.87
N ALA A 185 -3.14 -4.93 -33.95
CA ALA A 185 -2.64 -5.06 -35.33
C ALA A 185 -1.58 -3.99 -35.69
N ASN A 186 -1.59 -2.85 -34.99
CA ASN A 186 -0.61 -1.78 -35.14
C ASN A 186 0.52 -1.87 -34.10
N GLY A 187 0.51 -2.90 -33.25
CA GLY A 187 1.45 -3.06 -32.16
C GLY A 187 2.89 -3.20 -32.65
N PRO A 188 3.85 -2.40 -32.13
CA PRO A 188 5.26 -2.62 -32.40
C PRO A 188 5.70 -3.93 -31.71
N GLY A 189 6.41 -4.80 -32.44
CA GLY A 189 6.88 -6.09 -31.92
C GLY A 189 8.04 -6.01 -30.91
N SER A 190 8.52 -4.81 -30.59
CA SER A 190 9.61 -4.60 -29.63
C SER A 190 9.15 -4.70 -28.18
N TYR A 191 9.94 -5.36 -27.35
CA TYR A 191 9.84 -5.45 -25.89
C TYR A 191 11.26 -5.56 -25.31
N ASP A 192 11.41 -5.38 -24.00
CA ASP A 192 12.71 -5.33 -23.33
C ASP A 192 13.68 -4.32 -23.97
N THR A 193 13.15 -3.15 -24.33
CA THR A 193 13.88 -2.07 -24.97
C THR A 193 13.99 -0.83 -24.08
N THR A 194 15.06 -0.07 -24.30
CA THR A 194 15.23 1.26 -23.71
C THR A 194 14.46 2.33 -24.48
N GLY A 195 14.30 3.49 -23.84
CA GLY A 195 13.84 4.71 -24.49
C GLY A 195 12.32 4.90 -24.50
N PRO A 196 11.85 5.95 -25.19
CA PRO A 196 10.46 6.37 -25.14
C PRO A 196 9.54 5.40 -25.89
N VAL A 197 8.27 5.36 -25.45
CA VAL A 197 7.21 4.61 -26.14
C VAL A 197 7.05 5.16 -27.57
N PRO A 198 7.16 4.32 -28.62
CA PRO A 198 7.04 4.76 -30.00
C PRO A 198 5.64 5.30 -30.30
N SER A 199 5.52 6.13 -31.34
CA SER A 199 4.21 6.55 -31.82
C SER A 199 3.51 5.39 -32.53
N ILE A 200 2.35 4.97 -32.04
CA ILE A 200 1.53 3.92 -32.63
C ILE A 200 0.36 4.55 -33.39
N THR A 201 0.12 4.08 -34.62
CA THR A 201 -0.99 4.54 -35.45
C THR A 201 -2.33 4.30 -34.75
N GLY A 202 -3.17 5.35 -34.69
CA GLY A 202 -4.50 5.24 -34.08
C GLY A 202 -4.53 5.13 -32.55
N GLN A 203 -3.40 5.35 -31.86
CA GLN A 203 -3.33 5.27 -30.40
C GLN A 203 -4.14 6.36 -29.69
N TYR A 204 -4.59 6.05 -28.46
CA TYR A 204 -5.09 7.03 -27.50
C TYR A 204 -4.17 7.13 -26.30
N ALA A 205 -3.62 8.32 -26.06
CA ALA A 205 -2.88 8.61 -24.83
C ALA A 205 -3.85 8.91 -23.68
N ARG A 206 -3.51 8.43 -22.49
CA ARG A 206 -4.18 8.77 -21.23
C ARG A 206 -3.21 9.52 -20.32
N THR A 207 -3.76 10.27 -19.38
CA THR A 207 -3.01 11.06 -18.40
C THR A 207 -2.60 10.24 -17.18
N ARG A 208 -3.07 8.99 -17.10
CA ARG A 208 -2.70 8.01 -16.07
C ARG A 208 -2.50 6.64 -16.71
N GLY A 209 -1.76 5.77 -16.04
CA GLY A 209 -1.54 4.39 -16.45
C GLY A 209 -2.01 3.39 -15.41
N LEU A 210 -1.55 2.14 -15.53
CA LEU A 210 -1.88 1.10 -14.56
C LEU A 210 -1.46 1.53 -13.14
N PRO A 211 -2.25 1.22 -12.10
CA PRO A 211 -1.82 1.41 -10.73
C PRO A 211 -0.72 0.40 -10.38
N THR A 212 0.40 0.92 -9.88
CA THR A 212 1.56 0.12 -9.49
C THR A 212 2.15 0.59 -8.17
N MET A 213 2.92 -0.29 -7.54
CA MET A 213 3.81 0.04 -6.43
C MET A 213 5.23 -0.46 -6.67
N PHE A 214 6.19 0.26 -6.11
CA PHE A 214 7.60 -0.08 -6.13
C PHE A 214 8.03 -0.45 -4.71
N LEU A 215 8.25 -1.75 -4.51
CA LEU A 215 8.70 -2.32 -3.26
C LEU A 215 10.17 -2.74 -3.38
N GLY A 216 10.82 -2.95 -2.25
CA GLY A 216 12.18 -3.45 -2.20
C GLY A 216 12.74 -3.36 -0.79
N ARG A 217 14.02 -3.68 -0.65
CA ARG A 217 14.73 -3.60 0.62
C ARG A 217 15.84 -2.56 0.50
N PHE A 218 15.87 -1.62 1.43
CA PHE A 218 17.01 -0.72 1.52
C PHE A 218 18.24 -1.50 1.97
N THR A 219 19.43 -1.11 1.54
CA THR A 219 20.68 -1.78 1.98
C THR A 219 21.07 -1.40 3.41
N GLU A 220 20.47 -0.33 3.96
CA GLU A 220 20.79 0.24 5.26
C GLU A 220 19.52 0.82 5.92
N PRO A 221 19.50 0.99 7.27
CA PRO A 221 18.43 1.68 8.00
C PRO A 221 18.16 3.11 7.52
N GLY A 222 17.12 3.72 8.11
CA GLY A 222 17.03 5.18 8.20
C GLY A 222 16.39 5.86 7.00
N TYR A 223 15.92 5.11 6.00
CA TYR A 223 15.22 5.67 4.85
C TYR A 223 13.70 5.75 5.13
N PRO A 224 13.10 6.94 5.07
CA PRO A 224 11.66 7.06 5.16
C PRO A 224 10.98 6.40 3.94
N SER A 225 10.09 5.47 4.24
CA SER A 225 9.14 4.85 3.32
C SER A 225 7.75 5.30 3.73
N VAL A 226 7.18 6.22 2.94
CA VAL A 226 6.04 7.02 3.37
C VAL A 226 4.77 6.60 2.62
N ILE A 227 3.72 6.27 3.35
CA ILE A 227 2.39 6.10 2.79
C ILE A 227 1.51 7.31 3.11
N GLY A 228 0.91 7.90 2.08
CA GLY A 228 -0.16 8.88 2.28
C GLY A 228 -1.47 8.12 2.47
N ILE A 229 -2.30 8.54 3.42
CA ILE A 229 -3.67 8.04 3.61
C ILE A 229 -4.59 9.25 3.83
N GLY A 230 -5.71 9.34 3.12
CA GLY A 230 -6.50 10.57 3.18
C GLY A 230 -7.47 10.76 2.03
N ASP A 231 -7.88 12.01 1.86
CA ASP A 231 -8.89 12.38 0.87
C ASP A 231 -8.35 13.09 -0.37
N SER A 232 -9.24 13.71 -1.14
CA SER A 232 -8.97 14.63 -2.25
C SER A 232 -7.82 15.62 -2.06
N ILE A 233 -7.64 16.14 -0.84
CA ILE A 233 -6.64 17.16 -0.54
C ILE A 233 -5.24 16.52 -0.59
N LEU A 234 -5.01 15.40 0.09
CA LEU A 234 -3.76 14.64 0.00
C LEU A 234 -3.57 13.94 -1.36
N ASP A 235 -4.66 13.57 -2.04
CA ASP A 235 -4.65 13.09 -3.44
C ASP A 235 -4.15 14.17 -4.42
N GLY A 236 -4.25 15.45 -4.06
CA GLY A 236 -3.86 16.59 -4.90
C GLY A 236 -4.90 16.98 -5.94
N SER A 237 -6.20 16.77 -5.69
CA SER A 237 -7.28 16.99 -6.67
C SER A 237 -7.39 18.43 -7.21
N GLY A 238 -6.80 19.43 -6.55
CA GLY A 238 -6.73 20.83 -7.02
C GLY A 238 -5.46 21.20 -7.82
N ASP A 239 -4.49 20.28 -7.95
CA ASP A 239 -3.19 20.51 -8.62
C ASP A 239 -3.21 20.03 -10.07
N ALA A 240 -4.17 20.53 -10.85
CA ALA A 240 -4.35 20.12 -12.25
C ALA A 240 -3.26 20.75 -13.15
N THR A 241 -2.21 19.98 -13.47
CA THR A 241 -1.19 20.35 -14.45
C THR A 241 -1.08 19.29 -15.56
N SER A 242 -0.87 19.74 -16.80
CA SER A 242 -0.68 18.84 -17.95
C SER A 242 0.72 18.22 -18.00
N SER A 243 1.66 18.80 -17.25
CA SER A 243 3.05 18.34 -17.19
C SER A 243 3.60 18.60 -15.80
N TYR A 244 4.26 17.59 -15.23
CA TYR A 244 4.88 17.68 -13.91
C TYR A 244 6.36 18.05 -14.04
N SER A 245 6.82 18.96 -13.18
CA SER A 245 8.22 19.39 -13.16
C SER A 245 9.15 18.34 -12.55
N THR A 246 8.61 17.41 -11.75
CA THR A 246 9.37 16.37 -11.05
C THR A 246 8.69 15.00 -11.22
N ILE A 247 9.48 13.92 -11.06
CA ILE A 247 9.01 12.52 -11.17
C ILE A 247 7.99 12.18 -10.08
N SER A 248 8.09 12.84 -8.92
CA SER A 248 7.30 12.50 -7.75
C SER A 248 5.80 12.72 -7.90
N GLY A 249 5.36 13.60 -8.82
CA GLY A 249 3.97 13.80 -9.18
C GLY A 249 3.40 15.17 -8.76
N PHE A 250 2.15 15.19 -8.32
CA PHE A 250 1.39 16.40 -7.99
C PHE A 250 0.70 16.28 -6.63
N GLY A 251 0.25 17.41 -6.08
CA GLY A 251 -0.18 17.50 -4.70
C GLY A 251 1.01 17.60 -3.74
N PHE A 252 0.80 18.20 -2.57
CA PHE A 252 1.88 18.49 -1.63
C PHE A 252 2.59 17.22 -1.13
N PHE A 253 1.85 16.11 -0.96
CA PHE A 253 2.41 14.83 -0.54
C PHE A 253 3.48 14.31 -1.51
N CYS A 254 3.13 14.24 -2.80
CA CYS A 254 4.04 13.81 -3.84
C CYS A 254 5.17 14.83 -4.06
N ARG A 255 4.88 16.13 -4.02
CA ARG A 255 5.90 17.18 -4.18
C ARG A 255 6.94 17.14 -3.05
N ALA A 256 6.55 16.83 -1.81
CA ALA A 256 7.46 16.70 -0.67
C ALA A 256 8.49 15.58 -0.83
N ALA A 257 8.23 14.61 -1.71
CA ALA A 257 9.11 13.47 -1.92
C ALA A 257 10.48 13.87 -2.46
N VAL A 258 10.62 14.97 -3.20
CA VAL A 258 11.90 15.45 -3.76
C VAL A 258 12.19 16.88 -3.33
N ASP A 259 13.44 17.31 -3.43
CA ASP A 259 13.81 18.71 -3.23
C ASP A 259 13.45 19.59 -4.46
N GLU A 260 13.79 20.87 -4.39
CA GLU A 260 13.52 21.86 -5.44
C GLU A 260 14.19 21.54 -6.79
N ASP A 261 15.28 20.76 -6.78
CA ASP A 261 15.98 20.29 -7.97
C ASP A 261 15.43 18.94 -8.50
N GLY A 262 14.42 18.37 -7.84
CA GLY A 262 13.90 17.05 -8.16
C GLY A 262 14.82 15.90 -7.73
N LYS A 263 15.67 16.13 -6.72
CA LYS A 263 16.64 15.17 -6.18
C LYS A 263 16.34 14.80 -4.73
N ASN A 264 17.22 13.99 -4.13
CA ASN A 264 17.14 13.52 -2.75
C ASN A 264 15.75 12.94 -2.43
N PRO A 265 15.26 11.97 -3.21
CA PRO A 265 13.93 11.43 -3.08
C PRO A 265 13.71 10.79 -1.70
N ILE A 266 12.46 10.80 -1.27
CA ILE A 266 11.88 10.02 -0.20
C ILE A 266 10.91 9.05 -0.87
N ALA A 267 10.94 7.77 -0.51
CA ALA A 267 10.03 6.80 -1.12
C ALA A 267 8.59 7.07 -0.67
N THR A 268 7.64 7.08 -1.61
CA THR A 268 6.26 7.45 -1.33
C THR A 268 5.25 6.59 -2.07
N PHE A 269 4.17 6.20 -1.39
CA PHE A 269 2.99 5.61 -1.99
C PHE A 269 1.74 6.42 -1.67
N ASN A 270 1.01 6.82 -2.72
CA ASN A 270 -0.19 7.66 -2.58
C ASN A 270 -1.46 6.77 -2.61
N LEU A 271 -2.02 6.49 -1.43
CA LEU A 271 -3.31 5.81 -1.23
C LEU A 271 -4.57 6.71 -1.28
N PRO A 272 -4.52 8.04 -1.09
CA PRO A 272 -5.71 8.89 -1.01
C PRO A 272 -6.67 8.84 -2.19
N ARG A 273 -7.93 9.22 -1.91
CA ARG A 273 -8.93 9.42 -2.96
C ARG A 273 -9.86 10.60 -2.72
N HIS A 274 -10.19 11.26 -3.82
CA HIS A 274 -11.22 12.30 -3.89
C HIS A 274 -12.51 11.94 -3.15
N GLY A 275 -12.93 12.80 -2.22
CA GLY A 275 -14.17 12.69 -1.47
C GLY A 275 -14.20 11.59 -0.41
N ALA A 276 -13.09 10.90 -0.16
CA ALA A 276 -13.00 9.88 0.87
C ALA A 276 -13.17 10.48 2.27
N THR A 277 -13.72 9.68 3.17
CA THR A 277 -13.90 9.97 4.60
C THR A 277 -13.08 8.98 5.42
N THR A 278 -12.92 9.21 6.72
CA THR A 278 -12.25 8.26 7.65
C THR A 278 -12.75 6.81 7.51
N THR A 279 -14.04 6.65 7.19
CA THR A 279 -14.64 5.33 6.96
C THR A 279 -14.04 4.55 5.79
N ALA A 280 -13.39 5.21 4.82
CA ALA A 280 -12.87 4.54 3.63
C ALA A 280 -11.82 3.46 3.95
N LEU A 281 -10.97 3.70 4.95
CA LEU A 281 -9.92 2.77 5.37
C LEU A 281 -10.43 1.75 6.41
N LEU A 282 -11.39 2.14 7.25
CA LEU A 282 -11.91 1.30 8.35
C LEU A 282 -13.04 0.35 7.92
N LYS A 283 -13.63 0.56 6.75
CA LYS A 283 -14.81 -0.20 6.33
C LYS A 283 -14.40 -1.64 5.98
N ALA A 284 -14.98 -2.62 6.69
CA ALA A 284 -14.75 -4.04 6.42
C ALA A 284 -15.00 -4.46 4.96
N SER A 285 -15.91 -3.80 4.25
CA SER A 285 -16.15 -4.06 2.82
C SER A 285 -15.07 -3.48 1.88
N ASN A 286 -14.05 -2.81 2.42
CA ASN A 286 -12.89 -2.27 1.72
C ASN A 286 -11.62 -2.98 2.22
N PRO A 287 -11.45 -4.27 1.92
CA PRO A 287 -10.40 -5.07 2.53
C PRO A 287 -8.99 -4.69 2.05
N ARG A 288 -8.83 -4.05 0.88
CA ARG A 288 -7.53 -3.99 0.19
C ARG A 288 -6.59 -2.91 0.74
N GLN A 289 -7.10 -1.73 1.09
CA GLN A 289 -6.27 -0.58 1.47
C GLN A 289 -5.35 -0.86 2.68
N ALA A 290 -5.80 -1.64 3.66
CA ALA A 290 -5.00 -1.94 4.84
C ALA A 290 -3.73 -2.76 4.50
N HIS A 291 -3.74 -3.56 3.42
CA HIS A 291 -2.59 -4.37 3.02
C HIS A 291 -1.36 -3.55 2.60
N PHE A 292 -1.55 -2.28 2.28
CA PHE A 292 -0.48 -1.39 1.83
C PHE A 292 0.30 -0.77 3.00
N LEU A 293 -0.27 -0.75 4.21
CA LEU A 293 0.31 -0.06 5.37
C LEU A 293 1.65 -0.68 5.79
N LYS A 294 1.77 -2.01 5.74
CA LYS A 294 2.95 -2.78 6.19
C LYS A 294 4.24 -2.46 5.44
N TYR A 295 4.15 -1.89 4.24
CA TYR A 295 5.30 -1.54 3.41
C TYR A 295 5.85 -0.12 3.70
N ALA A 296 5.29 0.58 4.68
CA ALA A 296 5.75 1.90 5.10
C ALA A 296 6.21 1.88 6.56
N ASN A 297 7.11 2.81 6.89
CA ASN A 297 7.51 3.12 8.28
C ASN A 297 6.97 4.50 8.72
N VAL A 298 6.48 5.32 7.77
CA VAL A 298 5.84 6.61 8.04
C VAL A 298 4.47 6.68 7.34
N ALA A 299 3.45 7.16 8.06
CA ALA A 299 2.17 7.52 7.49
C ALA A 299 1.97 9.05 7.52
N VAL A 300 1.47 9.62 6.42
CA VAL A 300 0.93 10.99 6.38
C VAL A 300 -0.58 10.89 6.24
N GLU A 301 -1.32 11.34 7.26
CA GLU A 301 -2.78 11.20 7.32
C GLU A 301 -3.51 12.54 7.14
N GLU A 302 -4.47 12.54 6.22
CA GLU A 302 -5.35 13.67 5.93
C GLU A 302 -6.78 13.26 5.59
N TYR A 303 -7.58 13.02 6.62
CA TYR A 303 -9.04 12.90 6.58
C TYR A 303 -9.69 14.03 7.39
N GLY A 304 -11.03 14.04 7.47
CA GLY A 304 -11.78 14.97 8.32
C GLY A 304 -12.48 16.09 7.56
N THR A 305 -11.91 16.60 6.46
CA THR A 305 -12.57 17.66 5.66
C THR A 305 -13.90 17.19 5.08
N ASN A 306 -13.91 16.00 4.47
CA ASN A 306 -15.13 15.40 3.95
C ASN A 306 -16.05 14.87 5.06
N ASP A 307 -15.48 14.39 6.16
CA ASP A 307 -16.25 13.88 7.29
C ASP A 307 -17.06 14.99 7.98
N LEU A 308 -16.47 16.19 8.10
CA LEU A 308 -17.12 17.37 8.68
C LEU A 308 -18.12 18.03 7.73
N GLY A 309 -17.78 18.12 6.44
CA GLY A 309 -18.47 19.00 5.51
C GLY A 309 -19.50 18.31 4.62
N SER A 310 -19.05 17.36 3.79
CA SER A 310 -19.81 16.93 2.61
C SER A 310 -20.32 15.49 2.64
N ASN A 311 -19.59 14.57 3.28
CA ASN A 311 -19.82 13.12 3.13
C ASN A 311 -19.87 12.34 4.46
N GLY A 312 -19.63 12.98 5.60
CA GLY A 312 -19.69 12.33 6.91
C GLY A 312 -20.82 12.83 7.82
N THR A 313 -20.69 12.53 9.11
CA THR A 313 -21.72 12.85 10.13
C THR A 313 -21.63 14.29 10.63
N GLY A 314 -20.50 14.97 10.39
CA GLY A 314 -20.26 16.31 10.93
C GLY A 314 -20.06 16.34 12.45
N ASP A 315 -19.96 15.19 13.11
CA ASP A 315 -19.71 15.06 14.55
C ASP A 315 -18.21 14.92 14.82
N VAL A 316 -17.63 15.90 15.52
CA VAL A 316 -16.19 15.96 15.79
C VAL A 316 -15.72 14.76 16.62
N SER A 317 -16.52 14.31 17.59
CA SER A 317 -16.14 13.20 18.48
C SER A 317 -16.13 11.87 17.73
N GLU A 318 -17.11 11.64 16.86
CA GLU A 318 -17.13 10.42 16.04
C GLU A 318 -15.97 10.39 15.04
N ILE A 319 -15.63 11.54 14.46
CA ILE A 319 -14.52 11.66 13.52
C ILE A 319 -13.20 11.36 14.24
N LEU A 320 -12.99 11.95 15.42
CA LEU A 320 -11.80 11.70 16.23
C LEU A 320 -11.65 10.21 16.58
N GLY A 321 -12.71 9.55 17.04
CA GLY A 321 -12.65 8.12 17.35
C GLY A 321 -12.23 7.27 16.14
N ARG A 322 -12.73 7.60 14.94
CA ARG A 322 -12.30 6.92 13.70
C ARG A 322 -10.85 7.23 13.32
N LEU A 323 -10.36 8.45 13.59
CA LEU A 323 -8.95 8.78 13.38
C LEU A 323 -8.05 7.99 14.32
N GLU A 324 -8.42 7.86 15.59
CA GLU A 324 -7.71 7.02 16.58
C GLU A 324 -7.67 5.55 16.15
N ASP A 325 -8.77 5.01 15.62
CA ASP A 325 -8.82 3.67 15.04
C ASP A 325 -7.85 3.53 13.84
N ILE A 326 -7.78 4.53 12.96
CA ILE A 326 -6.84 4.56 11.81
C ILE A 326 -5.39 4.59 12.29
N TRP A 327 -5.07 5.41 13.29
CA TRP A 327 -3.70 5.49 13.83
C TRP A 327 -3.31 4.17 14.48
N THR A 328 -4.23 3.54 15.23
CA THR A 328 -4.05 2.19 15.77
C THR A 328 -3.80 1.16 14.67
N LEU A 329 -4.59 1.19 13.59
CA LEU A 329 -4.39 0.32 12.43
C LEU A 329 -3.01 0.52 11.79
N CYS A 330 -2.54 1.77 11.69
CA CYS A 330 -1.20 2.08 11.20
C CYS A 330 -0.11 1.50 12.10
N ARG A 331 -0.23 1.67 13.42
CA ARG A 331 0.72 1.10 14.40
C ARG A 331 0.77 -0.41 14.33
N ASN A 332 -0.38 -1.07 14.27
CA ASN A 332 -0.48 -2.53 14.15
C ASN A 332 0.13 -3.04 12.84
N ALA A 333 0.18 -2.21 11.79
CA ALA A 333 0.84 -2.54 10.53
C ALA A 333 2.36 -2.23 10.54
N GLY A 334 2.94 -1.75 11.64
CA GLY A 334 4.37 -1.45 11.75
C GLY A 334 4.76 -0.02 11.39
N ILE A 335 3.81 0.92 11.28
CA ILE A 335 4.12 2.34 11.09
C ILE A 335 4.74 2.93 12.37
N GLN A 336 5.97 3.41 12.24
CA GLN A 336 6.74 3.99 13.34
C GLN A 336 6.46 5.47 13.55
N LYS A 337 6.04 6.19 12.49
CA LYS A 337 5.76 7.63 12.55
C LYS A 337 4.45 8.00 11.87
N ILE A 338 3.61 8.76 12.56
CA ILE A 338 2.35 9.29 12.02
C ILE A 338 2.43 10.82 12.00
N ILE A 339 2.40 11.38 10.79
CA ILE A 339 2.23 12.82 10.55
C ILE A 339 0.76 13.09 10.23
N ARG A 340 0.12 13.96 10.99
CA ARG A 340 -1.24 14.42 10.75
C ARG A 340 -1.23 15.87 10.30
N THR A 341 -1.98 16.25 9.27
CA THR A 341 -2.18 17.66 8.93
C THR A 341 -3.28 18.32 9.76
N LYS A 342 -3.21 19.63 9.98
CA LYS A 342 -4.40 20.37 10.40
C LYS A 342 -5.41 20.47 9.25
N LEU A 343 -6.69 20.61 9.59
CA LEU A 343 -7.70 21.02 8.63
C LEU A 343 -7.49 22.48 8.24
N MET A 344 -7.65 22.72 6.94
CA MET A 344 -7.46 24.02 6.28
C MET A 344 -8.78 24.79 6.17
N PRO A 345 -8.74 26.07 5.75
CA PRO A 345 -9.94 26.86 5.51
C PRO A 345 -10.84 26.16 4.46
N ARG A 346 -12.15 26.37 4.58
CA ARG A 346 -13.10 25.93 3.56
C ARG A 346 -14.14 27.01 3.36
N THR A 347 -14.16 27.62 2.19
CA THR A 347 -14.97 28.80 1.91
C THR A 347 -15.72 28.67 0.59
N ILE A 348 -16.75 29.48 0.41
CA ILE A 348 -17.33 29.81 -0.90
C ILE A 348 -16.87 31.21 -1.31
N SER A 349 -16.78 31.44 -2.61
CA SER A 349 -16.50 32.77 -3.18
C SER A 349 -17.75 33.33 -3.85
N ALA A 350 -18.03 34.62 -3.64
CA ALA A 350 -19.14 35.32 -4.28
C ALA A 350 -18.89 35.57 -5.77
N SER A 351 -17.63 35.75 -6.16
CA SER A 351 -17.19 35.94 -7.54
C SER A 351 -16.69 34.67 -8.24
N TYR A 352 -16.54 33.57 -7.50
CA TYR A 352 -15.90 32.30 -7.93
C TYR A 352 -14.39 32.39 -8.21
N ASP A 353 -13.71 33.41 -7.68
CA ASP A 353 -12.29 33.70 -7.96
C ASP A 353 -11.41 33.82 -6.69
N TRP A 354 -11.97 33.76 -5.48
CA TRP A 354 -11.25 33.88 -4.19
C TRP A 354 -10.23 35.05 -4.13
N VAL A 355 -10.58 36.18 -4.76
CA VAL A 355 -9.61 37.26 -5.04
C VAL A 355 -9.30 38.14 -3.82
N SER A 356 -10.20 38.17 -2.83
CA SER A 356 -10.06 38.99 -1.63
C SER A 356 -10.74 38.35 -0.42
N LEU A 357 -10.44 38.83 0.79
CA LEU A 357 -11.11 38.39 2.02
C LEU A 357 -12.64 38.60 1.95
N ALA A 358 -13.09 39.78 1.48
CA ALA A 358 -14.51 40.11 1.37
C ALA A 358 -15.28 39.29 0.32
N ASP A 359 -14.56 38.64 -0.60
CA ASP A 359 -15.14 37.75 -1.59
C ASP A 359 -15.44 36.36 -1.03
N GLN A 360 -14.88 36.02 0.13
CA GLN A 360 -15.00 34.71 0.74
C GLN A 360 -16.07 34.69 1.84
N SER A 361 -16.68 33.51 2.03
CA SER A 361 -17.49 33.21 3.21
C SER A 361 -17.18 31.78 3.67
N PRO A 362 -16.86 31.52 4.95
CA PRO A 362 -16.60 30.18 5.42
C PRO A 362 -17.84 29.29 5.27
N ASN A 363 -17.61 28.03 4.96
CA ASN A 363 -18.68 27.03 5.02
C ASN A 363 -19.15 26.85 6.46
N THR A 364 -20.39 26.41 6.65
CA THR A 364 -20.89 26.08 8.00
C THR A 364 -19.97 25.06 8.68
N GLY A 365 -19.54 25.36 9.90
CA GLY A 365 -18.57 24.54 10.65
C GLY A 365 -17.11 24.94 10.44
N TRP A 366 -16.82 25.84 9.50
CA TRP A 366 -15.49 26.40 9.23
C TRP A 366 -15.38 27.87 9.62
N GLY A 367 -16.42 28.45 10.22
CA GLY A 367 -16.41 29.85 10.69
C GLY A 367 -16.20 29.96 12.20
N ASP A 368 -16.00 31.18 12.65
CA ASP A 368 -15.78 31.51 14.06
C ASP A 368 -17.05 31.23 14.90
N ALA A 369 -16.92 30.35 15.90
CA ALA A 369 -18.00 30.02 16.82
C ALA A 369 -18.52 31.24 17.60
N SER A 370 -17.65 32.22 17.89
CA SER A 370 -18.04 33.45 18.58
C SER A 370 -18.93 34.36 17.73
N GLN A 371 -18.95 34.12 16.41
CA GLN A 371 -19.78 34.84 15.44
C GLN A 371 -21.03 34.03 15.04
N GLY A 372 -21.33 32.94 15.76
CA GLY A 372 -22.54 32.14 15.58
C GLY A 372 -22.42 30.96 14.61
N ASP A 373 -21.22 30.62 14.15
CA ASP A 373 -20.97 29.34 13.47
C ASP A 373 -20.86 28.17 14.48
N SER A 374 -20.85 26.94 13.97
CA SER A 374 -20.65 25.76 14.82
C SER A 374 -19.19 25.49 15.20
N GLY A 375 -18.20 26.14 14.56
CA GLY A 375 -16.78 26.08 14.95
C GLY A 375 -16.16 24.68 14.94
N LYS A 376 -16.69 23.78 14.11
CA LYS A 376 -16.34 22.36 14.12
C LYS A 376 -14.91 22.09 13.65
N ARG A 377 -14.43 22.84 12.66
CA ARG A 377 -13.04 22.75 12.17
C ARG A 377 -12.06 23.07 13.30
N ASP A 378 -12.31 24.12 14.06
CA ASP A 378 -11.46 24.50 15.19
C ASP A 378 -11.51 23.47 16.31
N ALA A 379 -12.71 22.98 16.63
CA ALA A 379 -12.87 21.91 17.61
C ALA A 379 -12.09 20.64 17.21
N LEU A 380 -12.11 20.25 15.93
CA LEU A 380 -11.33 19.12 15.44
C LEU A 380 -9.83 19.41 15.46
N ASN A 381 -9.37 20.58 14.99
CA ASN A 381 -7.95 20.96 15.05
C ASN A 381 -7.43 21.02 16.49
N ALA A 382 -8.24 21.47 17.45
CA ALA A 382 -7.90 21.43 18.87
C ALA A 382 -7.80 19.99 19.41
N ALA A 383 -8.70 19.10 18.99
CA ALA A 383 -8.62 17.69 19.35
C ALA A 383 -7.35 17.02 18.78
N LEU A 384 -6.98 17.31 17.52
CA LEU A 384 -5.73 16.82 16.92
C LEU A 384 -4.51 17.32 17.69
N GLN A 385 -4.53 18.57 18.19
CA GLN A 385 -3.48 19.10 19.05
C GLN A 385 -3.38 18.32 20.38
N THR A 386 -4.52 17.91 20.95
CA THR A 386 -4.55 17.02 22.12
C THR A 386 -3.94 15.65 21.81
N SER A 387 -4.32 15.01 20.70
CA SER A 387 -3.75 13.72 20.27
C SER A 387 -2.24 13.78 20.06
N PHE A 388 -1.73 14.87 19.49
CA PHE A 388 -0.29 15.12 19.39
C PHE A 388 0.38 15.23 20.78
N ASN A 389 -0.22 15.99 21.71
CA ASN A 389 0.33 16.13 23.05
C ASN A 389 0.31 14.80 23.84
N ASN A 390 -0.60 13.88 23.52
CA ASN A 390 -0.70 12.56 24.11
C ASN A 390 0.27 11.54 23.50
N GLY A 391 0.84 11.84 22.32
CA GLY A 391 1.72 10.92 21.57
C GLY A 391 0.98 9.94 20.67
N ASP A 392 -0.32 10.12 20.43
CA ASP A 392 -1.10 9.29 19.50
C ASP A 392 -0.61 9.48 18.05
N ILE A 393 -0.17 10.70 17.74
CA ILE A 393 0.50 11.09 16.50
C ILE A 393 1.87 11.70 16.81
N ASP A 394 2.86 11.46 15.95
CA ASP A 394 4.25 11.91 16.19
C ASP A 394 4.47 13.36 15.77
N LEU A 395 3.67 13.86 14.82
CA LEU A 395 3.79 15.24 14.34
C LEU A 395 2.44 15.76 13.85
N LEU A 396 2.06 16.95 14.32
CA LEU A 396 0.93 17.71 13.78
C LEU A 396 1.46 18.80 12.83
N LEU A 397 1.32 18.57 11.52
CA LEU A 397 1.80 19.45 10.48
C LEU A 397 0.90 20.68 10.39
N ASP A 398 1.50 21.86 10.57
CA ASP A 398 0.79 23.12 10.47
C ASP A 398 0.56 23.54 9.01
N THR A 399 -0.56 23.09 8.45
CA THR A 399 -1.04 23.46 7.12
C THR A 399 -1.90 24.73 7.12
N LEU A 400 -2.39 25.14 8.28
CA LEU A 400 -3.35 26.23 8.41
C LEU A 400 -2.66 27.60 8.31
N THR A 401 -1.70 27.90 9.19
CA THR A 401 -0.96 29.17 9.21
C THR A 401 -0.38 29.60 7.86
N PRO A 402 0.28 28.73 7.06
CA PRO A 402 0.84 29.14 5.78
C PRO A 402 -0.21 29.43 4.68
N LEU A 403 -1.45 28.96 4.84
CA LEU A 403 -2.48 29.02 3.80
C LEU A 403 -3.65 29.95 4.14
N ALA A 404 -3.83 30.27 5.41
CA ALA A 404 -4.94 31.06 5.89
C ALA A 404 -4.61 32.56 5.96
N ASP A 405 -5.65 33.40 5.98
CA ASP A 405 -5.47 34.82 6.19
C ASP A 405 -4.86 35.07 7.59
N PRO A 406 -3.79 35.88 7.70
CA PRO A 406 -3.09 36.08 8.97
C PRO A 406 -3.91 36.84 10.02
N THR A 407 -5.02 37.46 9.62
CA THR A 407 -5.93 38.16 10.54
C THR A 407 -7.09 37.30 10.99
N ASP A 408 -7.45 36.28 10.20
CA ASP A 408 -8.56 35.36 10.48
C ASP A 408 -8.34 34.03 9.73
N ASP A 409 -8.00 32.98 10.48
CA ASP A 409 -7.61 31.69 9.90
C ASP A 409 -8.79 30.90 9.28
N HIS A 410 -10.03 31.42 9.35
CA HIS A 410 -11.20 30.83 8.70
C HIS A 410 -11.27 31.11 7.19
N TYR A 411 -10.38 31.95 6.68
CA TYR A 411 -10.32 32.36 5.29
C TYR A 411 -9.02 31.93 4.64
N TRP A 412 -9.07 31.66 3.33
CA TRP A 412 -7.85 31.46 2.56
C TRP A 412 -7.10 32.79 2.43
N PHE A 413 -5.77 32.72 2.50
CA PHE A 413 -4.92 33.85 2.22
C PHE A 413 -5.12 34.32 0.77
N THR A 414 -5.22 35.64 0.58
CA THR A 414 -5.37 36.28 -0.74
C THR A 414 -4.30 37.34 -0.95
N ASN A 415 -3.88 37.55 -2.21
CA ASN A 415 -2.96 38.62 -2.59
C ASN A 415 -3.52 39.55 -3.69
N GLY A 416 -4.84 39.47 -3.94
CA GLY A 416 -5.50 40.19 -5.03
C GLY A 416 -5.45 39.49 -6.40
N THR A 417 -4.82 38.31 -6.50
CA THR A 417 -4.84 37.46 -7.70
C THR A 417 -5.96 36.42 -7.59
N ASN A 418 -6.64 36.14 -8.71
CA ASN A 418 -7.63 35.07 -8.78
C ASN A 418 -7.01 33.72 -8.40
N ASP A 419 -7.79 32.93 -7.68
CA ASP A 419 -7.49 31.56 -7.26
C ASP A 419 -6.11 31.41 -6.58
N TYR A 420 -5.66 32.39 -5.78
CA TYR A 420 -4.26 32.41 -5.32
C TYR A 420 -3.83 31.16 -4.54
N MET A 421 -4.63 30.74 -3.55
CA MET A 421 -4.37 29.53 -2.75
C MET A 421 -5.30 28.36 -3.09
N THR A 422 -6.49 28.64 -3.63
CA THR A 422 -7.52 27.66 -3.93
C THR A 422 -8.34 28.14 -5.12
N LYS A 423 -8.94 27.21 -5.86
CA LYS A 423 -9.82 27.49 -7.01
C LYS A 423 -11.29 27.14 -6.75
N ASP A 424 -11.55 26.38 -5.70
CA ASP A 424 -12.90 25.91 -5.37
C ASP A 424 -13.23 26.05 -3.89
N GLY A 425 -12.35 26.72 -3.14
CA GLY A 425 -12.52 26.99 -1.72
C GLY A 425 -12.30 25.77 -0.83
N THR A 426 -11.97 24.60 -1.37
CA THR A 426 -11.71 23.37 -0.61
C THR A 426 -10.31 22.82 -0.88
N HIS A 427 -9.90 22.74 -2.15
CA HIS A 427 -8.65 22.09 -2.53
C HIS A 427 -7.51 23.11 -2.69
N LEU A 428 -6.30 22.66 -2.34
CA LEU A 428 -5.07 23.38 -2.66
C LEU A 428 -4.84 23.38 -4.17
N ASN A 429 -4.48 24.53 -4.72
CA ASN A 429 -4.00 24.66 -6.10
C ASN A 429 -2.48 24.38 -6.19
N GLY A 430 -1.86 24.59 -7.34
CA GLY A 430 -0.41 24.40 -7.50
C GLY A 430 0.46 25.22 -6.55
N THR A 431 0.06 26.46 -6.24
CA THR A 431 0.79 27.38 -5.33
C THR A 431 0.77 26.86 -3.90
N SER A 432 -0.41 26.61 -3.34
CA SER A 432 -0.54 26.15 -1.95
C SER A 432 0.02 24.75 -1.76
N ASN A 433 -0.13 23.84 -2.75
CA ASN A 433 0.53 22.54 -2.70
C ASN A 433 2.06 22.66 -2.64
N ALA A 434 2.67 23.61 -3.38
CA ALA A 434 4.11 23.83 -3.34
C ALA A 434 4.59 24.33 -1.96
N ILE A 435 3.82 25.20 -1.31
CA ILE A 435 4.13 25.72 0.03
C ILE A 435 4.11 24.58 1.07
N ILE A 436 3.02 23.81 1.11
CA ILE A 436 2.89 22.71 2.08
C ILE A 436 3.90 21.60 1.82
N ALA A 437 4.27 21.35 0.56
CA ALA A 437 5.27 20.34 0.22
C ALA A 437 6.62 20.58 0.90
N ILE A 438 7.05 21.85 1.01
CA ILE A 438 8.30 22.23 1.68
C ILE A 438 8.21 21.88 3.18
N ILE A 439 7.12 22.29 3.82
CA ILE A 439 6.90 22.07 5.26
C ILE A 439 6.81 20.57 5.57
N LEU A 440 6.07 19.81 4.74
CA LEU A 440 5.97 18.35 4.89
C LEU A 440 7.32 17.67 4.67
N ARG A 441 8.11 18.12 3.68
CA ARG A 441 9.44 17.56 3.42
C ARG A 441 10.37 17.77 4.61
N GLU A 442 10.41 18.97 5.16
CA GLU A 442 11.19 19.27 6.37
C GLU A 442 10.78 18.37 7.54
N ALA A 443 9.47 18.20 7.74
CA ALA A 443 8.94 17.29 8.75
C ALA A 443 9.41 15.84 8.52
N LEU A 444 9.29 15.32 7.29
CA LEU A 444 9.72 13.95 6.94
C LEU A 444 11.22 13.73 7.15
N LEU A 445 12.07 14.71 6.78
CA LEU A 445 13.52 14.62 6.94
C LEU A 445 13.96 14.75 8.41
N SER A 446 13.09 15.25 9.29
CA SER A 446 13.36 15.33 10.73
C SER A 446 13.10 14.00 11.46
N LEU A 447 12.45 13.04 10.80
CA LEU A 447 12.10 11.76 11.41
C LEU A 447 13.28 10.81 11.43
N THR A 448 13.40 10.10 12.53
CA THR A 448 14.24 8.91 12.66
C THR A 448 13.35 7.67 12.52
N VAL A 449 13.73 6.76 11.63
CA VAL A 449 13.04 5.49 11.36
C VAL A 449 14.05 4.35 11.27
N ASP A 450 13.61 3.15 11.63
CA ASP A 450 14.35 1.90 11.53
C ASP A 450 15.73 1.83 12.24
N GLU A 451 16.22 2.89 12.93
CA GLU A 451 17.55 2.92 13.58
C GLU A 451 17.78 1.82 14.63
N ASN A 452 16.72 1.36 15.29
CA ASN A 452 16.75 0.25 16.25
C ASN A 452 15.73 -0.83 15.89
N ALA A 453 15.24 -0.83 14.64
CA ALA A 453 14.30 -1.86 14.22
C ALA A 453 14.99 -3.22 14.32
N PRO A 454 14.38 -4.20 15.01
CA PRO A 454 14.86 -5.56 15.01
C PRO A 454 15.01 -6.07 13.58
N ARG A 455 16.11 -6.78 13.33
CA ARG A 455 16.45 -7.30 12.00
C ARG A 455 17.00 -8.69 12.13
N TYR A 456 16.75 -9.49 11.09
CA TYR A 456 17.44 -10.77 10.93
C TYR A 456 18.97 -10.62 11.05
N SER A 457 19.57 -9.60 10.42
CA SER A 457 21.03 -9.37 10.44
C SER A 457 21.56 -9.23 11.87
N SER A 458 20.96 -8.36 12.66
CA SER A 458 21.36 -8.13 14.05
C SER A 458 21.12 -9.36 14.94
N TRP A 459 20.05 -10.12 14.68
CA TRP A 459 19.79 -11.39 15.36
C TRP A 459 20.85 -12.45 15.01
N ALA A 460 21.17 -12.60 13.72
CA ALA A 460 22.16 -13.56 13.23
C ALA A 460 23.55 -13.22 13.76
N GLU A 461 23.96 -11.94 13.78
CA GLU A 461 25.24 -11.51 14.36
C GLU A 461 25.39 -11.82 15.85
N ALA A 462 24.28 -11.92 16.58
CA ALA A 462 24.29 -12.24 18.01
C ALA A 462 24.46 -13.75 18.29
N ILE A 463 24.38 -14.60 17.26
CA ILE A 463 24.48 -16.06 17.37
C ILE A 463 25.91 -16.52 17.03
N ASP A 464 26.47 -17.40 17.86
CA ASP A 464 27.67 -18.14 17.51
C ASP A 464 27.30 -19.32 16.59
N TRP A 465 27.39 -19.10 15.28
CA TRP A 465 27.06 -20.10 14.26
C TRP A 465 28.03 -21.28 14.22
N ALA A 466 29.15 -21.24 14.94
CA ALA A 466 30.17 -22.30 14.93
C ALA A 466 30.66 -22.70 13.53
N GLY A 467 30.54 -21.80 12.54
CA GLY A 467 30.92 -22.04 11.13
C GLY A 467 29.80 -22.60 10.25
N GLU A 468 28.59 -22.77 10.79
CA GLU A 468 27.39 -23.08 10.01
C GLU A 468 26.90 -21.87 9.20
N ASP A 469 26.07 -22.13 8.19
CA ASP A 469 25.51 -21.11 7.29
C ASP A 469 24.43 -20.28 8.00
N ASP A 470 24.67 -18.97 8.10
CA ASP A 470 23.81 -17.98 8.74
C ASP A 470 22.83 -17.30 7.77
N SER A 471 22.79 -17.74 6.50
CA SER A 471 21.84 -17.20 5.53
C SER A 471 20.38 -17.50 5.91
N PRO A 472 19.42 -16.60 5.59
CA PRO A 472 18.00 -16.78 5.92
C PRO A 472 17.39 -18.11 5.44
N GLU A 473 17.85 -18.64 4.30
CA GLU A 473 17.35 -19.88 3.68
C GLU A 473 18.02 -21.15 4.23
N ALA A 474 19.13 -21.03 4.94
CA ALA A 474 19.84 -22.18 5.47
C ALA A 474 19.02 -22.88 6.57
N ASP A 475 19.16 -24.20 6.63
CA ASP A 475 18.64 -25.08 7.68
C ASP A 475 19.84 -25.88 8.23
N PRO A 476 20.70 -25.26 9.06
CA PRO A 476 21.97 -25.86 9.48
C PRO A 476 21.77 -27.09 10.37
N ASN A 477 20.62 -27.22 11.02
CA ASN A 477 20.30 -28.36 11.88
C ASN A 477 19.48 -29.47 11.16
N HIS A 478 19.11 -29.24 9.89
CA HIS A 478 18.41 -30.14 8.98
C HIS A 478 17.04 -30.61 9.50
N ASP A 479 16.35 -29.77 10.26
CA ASP A 479 15.10 -30.12 10.89
C ASP A 479 13.86 -29.63 10.12
N GLY A 480 14.07 -28.91 9.01
CA GLY A 480 13.05 -28.34 8.13
C GLY A 480 12.61 -26.93 8.51
N ILE A 481 13.28 -26.27 9.47
CA ILE A 481 13.06 -24.87 9.86
C ILE A 481 14.28 -24.07 9.39
N THR A 482 14.08 -23.16 8.43
CA THR A 482 15.17 -22.28 7.99
C THR A 482 15.50 -21.25 9.06
N ASN A 483 16.67 -20.63 8.99
CA ASN A 483 17.06 -19.58 9.94
C ASN A 483 16.05 -18.41 9.95
N ALA A 484 15.49 -18.03 8.80
CA ALA A 484 14.43 -17.02 8.73
C ALA A 484 13.18 -17.44 9.52
N MET A 485 12.78 -18.71 9.42
CA MET A 485 11.68 -19.26 10.21
C MET A 485 12.04 -19.31 11.69
N ALA A 486 13.29 -19.65 12.02
CA ALA A 486 13.76 -19.66 13.39
C ALA A 486 13.70 -18.25 14.01
N TYR A 487 14.14 -17.23 13.28
CA TYR A 487 14.01 -15.84 13.69
C TYR A 487 12.54 -15.42 13.85
N ALA A 488 11.70 -15.68 12.84
CA ALA A 488 10.29 -15.29 12.84
C ALA A 488 9.45 -15.96 13.94
N PHE A 489 9.83 -17.18 14.34
CA PHE A 489 9.09 -17.97 15.34
C PHE A 489 9.75 -17.98 16.72
N ASP A 490 10.85 -17.24 16.86
CA ASP A 490 11.69 -17.20 18.06
C ASP A 490 12.14 -18.61 18.50
N LEU A 491 12.82 -19.28 17.59
CA LEU A 491 13.30 -20.65 17.76
C LEU A 491 14.84 -20.67 17.67
N PRO A 492 15.51 -21.58 18.38
CA PRO A 492 16.96 -21.73 18.30
C PRO A 492 17.39 -22.28 16.93
N PRO A 493 18.19 -21.56 16.11
CA PRO A 493 18.50 -21.98 14.74
C PRO A 493 19.43 -23.19 14.66
N LEU A 494 20.24 -23.43 15.71
CA LEU A 494 21.21 -24.53 15.73
C LEU A 494 20.73 -25.77 16.49
N ALA A 495 19.58 -25.72 17.14
CA ALA A 495 19.04 -26.83 17.93
C ALA A 495 17.82 -27.44 17.25
N THR A 496 17.67 -28.76 17.32
CA THR A 496 16.50 -29.45 16.76
C THR A 496 15.20 -28.98 17.43
N ILE A 497 14.26 -28.48 16.62
CA ILE A 497 12.99 -27.91 17.08
C ILE A 497 11.97 -29.03 17.37
N PRO A 498 11.39 -29.09 18.58
CA PRO A 498 10.37 -30.07 18.91
C PRO A 498 9.11 -29.84 18.07
N ALA A 499 8.40 -30.93 17.71
CA ALA A 499 7.21 -30.86 16.88
C ALA A 499 6.10 -29.94 17.42
N SER A 500 6.03 -29.74 18.74
CA SER A 500 5.07 -28.84 19.38
C SER A 500 5.35 -27.35 19.17
N ALA A 501 6.58 -26.98 18.82
CA ALA A 501 6.97 -25.60 18.54
C ALA A 501 6.90 -25.26 17.05
N ARG A 502 6.71 -26.26 16.18
CA ARG A 502 6.58 -26.07 14.73
C ARG A 502 5.17 -25.60 14.38
N PRO A 503 4.98 -24.81 13.31
CA PRO A 503 3.65 -24.48 12.81
C PRO A 503 2.84 -25.74 12.46
N TYR A 504 1.56 -25.76 12.84
CA TYR A 504 0.66 -26.90 12.58
C TYR A 504 -0.77 -26.46 12.33
N ALA A 505 -1.56 -27.31 11.66
CA ALA A 505 -2.97 -27.06 11.39
C ALA A 505 -3.87 -28.06 12.13
N THR A 506 -5.05 -27.61 12.54
CA THR A 506 -6.10 -28.46 13.12
C THR A 506 -7.46 -28.13 12.52
N TYR A 507 -8.38 -29.09 12.54
CA TYR A 507 -9.75 -28.91 12.05
C TYR A 507 -10.73 -28.92 13.22
N ASP A 508 -11.60 -27.92 13.29
CA ASP A 508 -12.63 -27.78 14.30
C ASP A 508 -14.02 -27.75 13.65
N SER A 509 -14.76 -28.83 13.84
CA SER A 509 -16.14 -28.99 13.33
C SER A 509 -17.22 -28.64 14.35
N THR A 510 -16.82 -28.19 15.54
CA THR A 510 -17.69 -28.15 16.71
C THR A 510 -17.92 -26.75 17.25
N SER A 511 -16.99 -25.83 17.04
CA SER A 511 -17.18 -24.43 17.43
C SER A 511 -18.30 -23.77 16.63
N GLU A 512 -19.05 -22.90 17.29
CA GLU A 512 -20.11 -22.09 16.69
C GLU A 512 -19.56 -21.29 15.49
N ASN A 513 -20.42 -21.07 14.50
CA ASN A 513 -20.08 -20.42 13.23
C ASN A 513 -19.04 -21.18 12.38
N GLY A 514 -18.68 -22.42 12.75
CA GLY A 514 -17.80 -23.31 12.00
C GLY A 514 -18.52 -24.24 11.01
N PRO A 515 -17.78 -25.02 10.20
CA PRO A 515 -16.45 -25.56 10.51
C PRO A 515 -15.26 -24.61 10.25
N TRP A 516 -14.20 -24.78 11.05
CA TRP A 516 -12.98 -23.98 11.03
C TRP A 516 -11.74 -24.82 10.71
N LEU A 517 -10.84 -24.26 9.93
CA LEU A 517 -9.46 -24.69 9.80
C LEU A 517 -8.59 -23.74 10.63
N ASN A 518 -7.91 -24.27 11.64
CA ASN A 518 -7.03 -23.48 12.50
C ASN A 518 -5.58 -23.72 12.09
N PHE A 519 -4.81 -22.66 11.92
CA PHE A 519 -3.37 -22.70 11.72
C PHE A 519 -2.69 -22.05 12.92
N ILE A 520 -1.83 -22.81 13.62
CA ILE A 520 -1.19 -22.42 14.87
C ILE A 520 0.32 -22.30 14.63
N PHE A 521 0.91 -21.19 15.05
CA PHE A 521 2.33 -20.91 14.89
C PHE A 521 2.79 -19.94 15.99
N ARG A 522 4.09 -19.93 16.29
CA ARG A 522 4.69 -18.89 17.13
C ARG A 522 4.95 -17.66 16.29
N GLN A 523 4.93 -16.48 16.89
CA GLN A 523 5.37 -15.23 16.28
C GLN A 523 6.32 -14.54 17.25
N ASN A 524 7.52 -14.24 16.78
CA ASN A 524 8.47 -13.43 17.50
C ASN A 524 7.93 -11.99 17.58
N VAL A 525 7.60 -11.51 18.78
CA VAL A 525 7.07 -10.15 18.96
C VAL A 525 8.14 -9.09 18.80
N ASN A 526 9.41 -9.49 18.93
CA ASN A 526 10.55 -8.63 18.72
C ASN A 526 11.03 -8.64 17.27
N ALA A 527 10.42 -9.38 16.33
CA ALA A 527 10.82 -9.37 14.92
C ALA A 527 9.86 -8.49 14.10
N GLU A 528 9.93 -7.17 14.32
CA GLU A 528 9.03 -6.18 13.69
C GLU A 528 9.26 -6.02 12.17
N ASP A 529 10.37 -6.54 11.66
CA ASP A 529 10.71 -6.62 10.23
C ASP A 529 10.03 -7.80 9.52
N VAL A 530 9.54 -8.80 10.25
CA VAL A 530 8.85 -9.97 9.67
C VAL A 530 7.39 -9.65 9.36
N ILE A 531 7.05 -9.71 8.08
CA ILE A 531 5.68 -9.71 7.58
C ILE A 531 5.19 -11.16 7.46
N PHE A 532 4.09 -11.47 8.15
CA PHE A 532 3.39 -12.74 8.05
C PHE A 532 2.25 -12.61 7.03
N ASN A 533 2.41 -13.24 5.85
CA ASN A 533 1.38 -13.31 4.83
C ASN A 533 0.66 -14.65 4.91
N TYR A 534 -0.65 -14.59 5.17
CA TYR A 534 -1.51 -15.76 5.17
C TYR A 534 -2.03 -16.00 3.76
N LEU A 535 -1.66 -17.11 3.15
CA LEU A 535 -2.05 -17.46 1.79
C LEU A 535 -2.91 -18.71 1.81
N SER A 536 -3.94 -18.75 0.96
CA SER A 536 -4.73 -19.95 0.75
C SER A 536 -5.05 -20.21 -0.72
N THR A 537 -5.26 -21.48 -1.04
CA THR A 537 -5.79 -21.89 -2.33
C THR A 537 -6.65 -23.15 -2.17
N THR A 538 -7.60 -23.35 -3.07
CA THR A 538 -8.36 -24.61 -3.16
C THR A 538 -7.62 -25.66 -3.99
N ASN A 539 -6.52 -25.28 -4.66
CA ASN A 539 -5.76 -26.14 -5.56
C ASN A 539 -4.30 -25.65 -5.69
N LEU A 540 -3.34 -26.53 -5.40
CA LEU A 540 -1.91 -26.22 -5.42
C LEU A 540 -1.37 -25.73 -6.77
N LYS A 541 -2.11 -25.89 -7.87
CA LYS A 541 -1.73 -25.41 -9.21
C LYS A 541 -2.24 -24.01 -9.52
N ASP A 542 -3.17 -23.50 -8.74
CA ASP A 542 -3.77 -22.19 -8.95
C ASP A 542 -2.96 -21.14 -8.18
N ASN A 543 -3.20 -19.87 -8.49
CA ASN A 543 -2.59 -18.77 -7.75
C ASN A 543 -3.01 -18.83 -6.27
N TRP A 544 -2.10 -18.41 -5.40
CA TRP A 544 -2.36 -18.29 -3.98
C TRP A 544 -2.99 -16.93 -3.70
N SER A 545 -4.07 -16.92 -2.91
CA SER A 545 -4.78 -15.72 -2.51
C SER A 545 -4.40 -15.29 -1.10
N THR A 546 -4.23 -13.98 -0.89
CA THR A 546 -3.99 -13.43 0.45
C THR A 546 -5.25 -13.47 1.30
N LEU A 547 -5.14 -14.01 2.51
CA LEU A 547 -6.18 -13.97 3.53
C LEU A 547 -6.05 -12.69 4.35
N VAL A 548 -7.16 -12.00 4.53
CA VAL A 548 -7.29 -10.80 5.37
C VAL A 548 -8.05 -11.20 6.61
N THR A 549 -7.53 -10.86 7.79
CA THR A 549 -8.29 -10.97 9.03
C THR A 549 -9.47 -9.99 8.98
N ASP A 550 -10.67 -10.50 9.17
CA ASP A 550 -11.92 -9.72 9.11
C ASP A 550 -12.81 -9.91 10.35
N ASP A 551 -12.31 -10.67 11.33
CA ASP A 551 -12.99 -11.05 12.57
C ASP A 551 -14.32 -11.81 12.38
N ILE A 552 -14.58 -12.31 11.16
CA ILE A 552 -15.82 -13.01 10.80
C ILE A 552 -15.53 -14.36 10.16
N GLU A 553 -14.81 -14.37 9.05
CA GLU A 553 -14.45 -15.57 8.29
C GLU A 553 -12.98 -15.95 8.53
N ILE A 554 -12.13 -14.96 8.81
CA ILE A 554 -10.71 -15.13 9.12
C ILE A 554 -10.42 -14.39 10.43
N ILE A 555 -10.09 -15.14 11.48
CA ILE A 555 -9.89 -14.60 12.83
C ILE A 555 -8.47 -14.94 13.29
N GLU A 556 -7.72 -13.95 13.73
CA GLU A 556 -6.42 -14.16 14.38
C GLU A 556 -6.57 -14.00 15.89
N GLU A 557 -6.14 -15.01 16.64
CA GLU A 557 -6.20 -15.02 18.10
C GLU A 557 -4.81 -15.32 18.68
N THR A 558 -4.41 -14.60 19.73
CA THR A 558 -3.28 -15.00 20.58
C THR A 558 -3.79 -16.02 21.60
N ILE A 559 -3.29 -17.26 21.52
CA ILE A 559 -3.70 -18.37 22.41
C ILE A 559 -2.77 -18.55 23.61
N ASP A 560 -1.52 -18.12 23.49
CA ASP A 560 -0.55 -18.05 24.59
C ASP A 560 0.30 -16.77 24.39
N PRO A 561 0.28 -15.80 25.32
CA PRO A 561 1.06 -14.58 25.18
C PRO A 561 2.57 -14.77 25.46
N ASP A 562 3.01 -15.93 25.96
CA ASP A 562 4.42 -16.18 26.31
C ASP A 562 4.72 -17.70 26.36
N PRO A 563 4.82 -18.36 25.19
CA PRO A 563 4.91 -19.82 25.10
C PRO A 563 6.29 -20.39 25.52
N ASP A 564 7.30 -19.56 25.76
CA ASP A 564 8.66 -19.89 26.21
C ASP A 564 9.02 -19.30 27.58
N GLY A 565 8.32 -18.27 28.05
CA GLY A 565 8.49 -17.68 29.38
C GLY A 565 9.50 -16.52 29.44
N ASP A 566 10.00 -16.05 28.31
CA ASP A 566 10.91 -14.90 28.18
C ASP A 566 10.26 -13.68 27.52
N GLY A 567 9.01 -13.82 27.05
CA GLY A 567 8.22 -12.74 26.47
C GLY A 567 8.65 -12.33 25.06
N SER A 568 9.52 -13.09 24.38
CA SER A 568 9.91 -12.79 23.00
C SER A 568 9.05 -13.48 21.94
N ALA A 569 8.22 -14.45 22.32
CA ALA A 569 7.26 -15.07 21.42
C ALA A 569 5.81 -14.95 21.90
N VAL A 570 4.88 -15.02 20.95
CA VAL A 570 3.45 -15.30 21.21
C VAL A 570 3.01 -16.49 20.37
N LEU A 571 2.09 -17.30 20.89
CA LEU A 571 1.45 -18.37 20.13
C LEU A 571 0.17 -17.85 19.49
N LYS A 572 0.16 -17.78 18.16
CA LYS A 572 -0.95 -17.32 17.34
C LYS A 572 -1.78 -18.49 16.82
N LYS A 573 -3.07 -18.24 16.62
CA LYS A 573 -4.01 -19.15 15.95
C LYS A 573 -4.82 -18.35 14.93
N LEU A 574 -4.58 -18.63 13.65
CA LEU A 574 -5.39 -18.14 12.54
C LEU A 574 -6.53 -19.13 12.27
N ARG A 575 -7.77 -18.70 12.45
CA ARG A 575 -8.98 -19.48 12.22
C ARG A 575 -9.56 -19.08 10.88
N ILE A 576 -9.78 -20.06 10.01
CA ILE A 576 -10.27 -19.86 8.66
C ILE A 576 -11.56 -20.64 8.51
N LYS A 577 -12.66 -19.93 8.28
CA LYS A 577 -13.94 -20.54 8.06
C LYS A 577 -13.96 -21.28 6.72
N LEU A 578 -14.47 -22.50 6.75
CA LEU A 578 -14.61 -23.32 5.56
C LEU A 578 -16.04 -23.24 5.05
N ALA A 579 -16.19 -23.06 3.75
CA ALA A 579 -17.49 -23.10 3.11
C ALA A 579 -18.04 -24.54 3.13
N SER A 580 -19.35 -24.68 3.05
CA SER A 580 -20.01 -26.00 3.10
C SER A 580 -19.62 -26.93 1.94
N GLU A 581 -19.18 -26.32 0.84
CA GLU A 581 -18.72 -26.92 -0.40
C GLU A 581 -17.20 -27.17 -0.44
N ASP A 582 -16.44 -26.65 0.54
CA ASP A 582 -14.99 -26.84 0.58
C ASP A 582 -14.66 -28.30 0.88
N THR A 583 -14.22 -29.03 -0.14
CA THR A 583 -13.73 -30.40 0.02
C THR A 583 -12.24 -30.46 0.35
N GLN A 584 -11.50 -29.39 0.08
CA GLN A 584 -10.07 -29.24 0.35
C GLN A 584 -9.68 -27.77 0.38
N ARG A 585 -8.72 -27.42 1.23
CA ARG A 585 -8.10 -26.09 1.26
C ARG A 585 -6.63 -26.23 1.66
N PHE A 586 -5.75 -25.52 0.99
CA PHE A 586 -4.32 -25.47 1.26
C PHE A 586 -3.99 -24.12 1.88
N LEU A 587 -3.08 -24.14 2.85
CA LEU A 587 -2.60 -22.95 3.55
C LEU A 587 -1.09 -22.86 3.38
N LYS A 588 -0.62 -21.62 3.23
CA LYS A 588 0.79 -21.26 3.26
C LYS A 588 0.92 -20.07 4.18
N LEU A 589 1.82 -20.19 5.15
CA LEU A 589 2.35 -19.02 5.85
C LEU A 589 3.60 -18.59 5.10
N GLU A 590 3.51 -17.45 4.45
CA GLU A 590 4.65 -16.85 3.79
C GLU A 590 5.26 -15.81 4.72
N LEU A 591 6.51 -16.06 5.10
CA LEU A 591 7.31 -15.11 5.85
C LEU A 591 8.03 -14.22 4.85
N THR A 592 7.91 -12.92 5.05
CA THR A 592 8.67 -11.93 4.30
C THR A 592 9.41 -11.13 5.35
N LEU A 593 10.72 -11.38 5.47
CA LEU A 593 11.60 -10.53 6.27
C LEU A 593 11.62 -9.11 5.72
#